data_AF-A0A7C4BII9-F1
#
_entry.id   AF-A0A7C4BII9-F1
#
_cell.length_a   1.000
_cell.length_b   1.000
_cell.length_c   1.000
_cell.angle_alpha   90.00
_cell.angle_beta   90.00
_cell.angle_gamma   90.00
#
_symmetry.space_group_name_H-M   'P 1'
#
loop_
_entity.id
_entity.type
_entity.pdbx_description
1 polymer ?
#
loop_
_entity_poly.entity_id
_entity_poly.type
_entity_poly.pdbx_seq_one_letter_code
_entity_poly.pdbx_strand_id
1 'polypeptide(L)'
;MKGDWKKRLRDWRKYSLRDPAIQFFKGGQIDLIAEERGILVFVEVKARRSKVYGLPYEAVTRRKIKKLTQVALHYLQRHGLYEDMDYMGKYQ
;
A
#
# COMPACT_ATOMS: atom_id res chain seq x y z
N MET A 1 -2.97 26.32 -2.20
CA MET A 1 -3.39 25.11 -2.95
C MET A 1 -3.54 23.91 -2.02
N LYS A 2 -4.77 23.64 -1.57
CA LYS A 2 -5.19 22.32 -1.11
C LYS A 2 -5.12 21.42 -2.35
N GLY A 3 -4.20 20.47 -2.37
CA GLY A 3 -4.08 19.51 -3.47
C GLY A 3 -5.37 18.71 -3.56
N ASP A 4 -6.07 18.85 -4.68
CA ASP A 4 -7.31 18.14 -4.98
C ASP A 4 -6.99 16.66 -5.22
N TRP A 5 -6.82 15.91 -4.12
CA TRP A 5 -6.61 14.47 -4.15
C TRP A 5 -7.84 13.73 -4.71
N LYS A 6 -9.03 14.36 -4.70
CA LYS A 6 -10.22 13.82 -5.37
C LYS A 6 -10.07 13.82 -6.90
N LYS A 7 -9.36 14.80 -7.48
CA LYS A 7 -8.95 14.77 -8.89
C LYS A 7 -7.97 13.64 -9.20
N ARG A 8 -7.01 13.36 -8.32
CA ARG A 8 -6.09 12.22 -8.47
C ARG A 8 -6.77 10.86 -8.28
N LEU A 9 -7.81 10.79 -7.43
CA LEU A 9 -8.63 9.58 -7.28
C LEU A 9 -9.50 9.26 -8.51
N ARG A 10 -9.80 10.24 -9.39
CA ARG A 10 -10.54 9.94 -10.63
C ARG A 10 -9.77 8.98 -11.54
N ASP A 11 -8.44 9.04 -11.54
CA ASP A 11 -7.58 8.09 -12.25
C ASP A 11 -7.60 6.70 -11.61
N TRP A 12 -7.96 6.58 -10.33
CA TRP A 12 -7.95 5.30 -9.64
C TRP A 12 -9.11 4.40 -10.04
N ARG A 13 -10.11 4.92 -10.77
CA ARG A 13 -11.17 4.11 -11.37
C ARG A 13 -10.65 3.03 -12.32
N LYS A 14 -9.42 3.17 -12.83
CA LYS A 14 -8.77 2.12 -13.63
C LYS A 14 -8.28 0.93 -12.80
N TYR A 15 -8.02 1.14 -11.51
CA TYR A 15 -7.73 0.07 -10.56
C TYR A 15 -9.06 -0.41 -9.95
N SER A 16 -9.37 -1.68 -10.12
CA SER A 16 -10.46 -2.31 -9.40
C SER A 16 -10.08 -2.35 -7.92
N LEU A 17 -10.84 -1.65 -7.07
CA LEU A 17 -10.62 -1.73 -5.62
C LEU A 17 -10.97 -3.14 -5.16
N ARG A 18 -9.98 -3.82 -4.57
CA ARG A 18 -10.16 -5.18 -4.06
C ARG A 18 -10.62 -5.13 -2.61
N ASP A 19 -9.94 -4.32 -1.80
CA ASP A 19 -10.30 -4.06 -0.41
C ASP A 19 -10.18 -2.55 -0.11
N PRO A 20 -11.29 -1.79 -0.19
CA PRO A 20 -11.30 -0.33 -0.02
C PRO A 20 -11.35 0.12 1.44
N ALA A 21 -11.41 -0.81 2.39
CA ALA A 21 -11.41 -0.54 3.82
C ALA A 21 -10.04 -0.83 4.42
N ILE A 22 -9.72 -0.13 5.50
CA ILE A 22 -8.52 -0.39 6.31
C ILE A 22 -8.49 -1.86 6.71
N GLN A 23 -7.39 -2.54 6.36
CA GLN A 23 -7.17 -3.95 6.68
C GLN A 23 -6.07 -4.08 7.74
N PHE A 24 -6.28 -5.02 8.67
CA PHE A 24 -5.33 -5.33 9.74
C PHE A 24 -4.72 -6.72 9.52
N PHE A 25 -3.40 -6.80 9.66
CA PHE A 25 -2.62 -8.03 9.51
C PHE A 25 -1.62 -8.15 10.65
N LYS A 26 -1.09 -9.36 10.84
CA LYS A 26 0.01 -9.58 11.77
C LYS A 26 1.18 -8.68 11.37
N GLY A 27 1.59 -7.78 12.26
CA GLY A 27 2.69 -6.83 12.01
C GLY A 27 2.29 -5.50 11.36
N GLY A 28 1.03 -5.27 10.98
CA GLY A 28 0.65 -3.96 10.46
C GLY A 28 -0.78 -3.74 9.96
N GLN A 29 -0.98 -2.55 9.41
CA GLN A 29 -2.23 -2.08 8.81
C GLN A 29 -1.91 -1.65 7.38
N ILE A 30 -2.90 -1.77 6.49
CA ILE A 30 -2.89 -1.08 5.19
C ILE A 30 -4.23 -0.42 4.94
N ASP A 31 -4.22 0.74 4.29
CA ASP A 31 -5.44 1.54 4.15
C ASP A 31 -6.26 1.11 2.94
N LEU A 32 -5.60 0.76 1.83
CA LEU A 32 -6.25 0.36 0.58
C LEU A 32 -5.45 -0.72 -0.15
N ILE A 33 -6.17 -1.65 -0.78
CA ILE A 33 -5.62 -2.63 -1.71
C ILE A 33 -6.41 -2.57 -3.01
N ALA A 34 -5.70 -2.39 -4.12
CA ALA A 34 -6.29 -2.29 -5.45
C ALA A 34 -5.61 -3.25 -6.44
N GLU A 35 -6.30 -3.57 -7.52
CA GLU A 35 -5.81 -4.47 -8.56
C GLU A 35 -6.04 -3.86 -9.96
N GLU A 36 -5.03 -3.89 -10.82
CA GLU A 36 -5.19 -3.59 -12.24
C GLU A 36 -4.37 -4.59 -13.06
N ARG A 37 -5.04 -5.32 -13.97
CA ARG A 37 -4.39 -6.26 -14.90
C ARG A 37 -3.43 -7.26 -14.20
N GLY A 38 -3.85 -7.82 -13.06
CA GLY A 38 -3.07 -8.77 -12.27
C GLY A 38 -1.99 -8.13 -11.37
N ILE A 39 -1.87 -6.80 -11.36
CA ILE A 39 -0.94 -6.08 -10.48
C ILE A 39 -1.68 -5.64 -9.23
N LEU A 40 -1.25 -6.15 -8.07
CA LEU A 40 -1.73 -5.67 -6.77
C LEU A 40 -0.96 -4.44 -6.30
N VAL A 41 -1.69 -3.44 -5.84
CA VAL A 41 -1.16 -2.16 -5.34
C VAL A 41 -1.57 -1.97 -3.89
N PHE A 42 -0.56 -1.84 -3.03
CA PHE A 42 -0.68 -1.70 -1.59
C PHE A 42 -0.43 -0.26 -1.17
N VAL A 43 -1.40 0.38 -0.50
CA VAL A 43 -1.39 1.84 -0.33
C VAL A 43 -1.58 2.23 1.13
N GLU A 44 -0.69 3.10 1.58
CA GLU A 44 -0.80 3.81 2.85
C GLU A 44 -1.15 5.28 2.58
N VAL A 45 -2.26 5.74 3.14
CA VAL A 45 -2.73 7.12 3.02
C VAL A 45 -2.27 7.93 4.22
N LYS A 46 -1.50 8.99 3.98
CA LYS A 46 -1.12 9.94 5.03
C LYS A 46 -1.72 11.32 4.78
N ALA A 47 -2.64 11.72 5.66
CA ALA A 47 -3.12 13.10 5.73
C ALA A 47 -2.04 13.99 6.35
N ARG A 48 -1.66 15.08 5.65
CA ARG A 48 -0.73 16.09 6.18
C ARG A 48 -1.48 17.39 6.45
N ARG A 49 -1.21 18.01 7.61
CA ARG A 49 -1.82 19.28 8.02
C ARG A 49 -1.00 20.53 7.66
N SER A 50 0.30 20.39 7.35
CA SER A 50 1.15 21.52 6.93
C SER A 50 1.97 21.18 5.68
N LYS A 51 2.37 22.22 4.94
CA LYS A 51 3.27 22.14 3.77
C LYS A 51 4.76 22.12 4.13
N VAL A 52 5.08 22.19 5.43
CA VAL A 52 6.45 22.37 5.94
C VAL A 52 7.22 21.05 5.98
N TYR A 53 6.53 19.91 5.97
CA TYR A 53 7.16 18.59 5.91
C TYR A 53 7.53 18.27 4.47
N GLY A 54 8.80 17.91 4.25
CA GLY A 54 9.47 17.65 2.96
C GLY A 54 8.74 16.72 1.98
N LEU A 55 9.39 16.36 0.89
CA LEU A 55 8.73 15.72 -0.24
C LEU A 55 8.08 14.36 0.15
N PRO A 56 6.98 13.95 -0.51
CA PRO A 56 6.26 12.72 -0.16
C PRO A 56 7.15 11.47 -0.10
N TYR A 57 8.14 11.38 -0.99
CA TYR A 57 9.09 10.27 -1.03
C TYR A 57 10.07 10.28 0.15
N GLU A 58 10.43 11.44 0.70
CA GLU A 58 11.32 11.57 1.86
C GLU A 58 10.66 11.02 3.13
N ALA A 59 9.32 10.95 3.14
CA ALA A 59 8.59 10.34 4.24
C ALA A 59 8.55 8.80 4.16
N VAL A 60 9.04 8.17 3.10
CA VAL A 60 9.12 6.70 2.97
C VAL A 60 10.40 6.22 3.66
N THR A 61 10.27 5.72 4.89
CA THR A 61 11.40 5.19 5.66
C THR A 61 11.54 3.69 5.46
N ARG A 62 12.74 3.14 5.69
CA ARG A 62 12.98 1.67 5.66
C ARG A 62 11.99 0.89 6.54
N ARG A 63 11.66 1.45 7.71
CA ARG A 63 10.65 0.88 8.62
C ARG A 63 9.26 0.81 7.98
N LYS A 64 8.85 1.83 7.24
CA LYS A 64 7.56 1.84 6.50
C LYS A 64 7.56 0.82 5.38
N ILE A 65 8.67 0.72 4.63
CA ILE A 65 8.83 -0.29 3.58
C ILE A 65 8.73 -1.70 4.17
N LYS A 66 9.52 -2.04 5.20
CA LYS A 66 9.48 -3.37 5.84
C LYS A 66 8.07 -3.74 6.34
N LYS A 67 7.36 -2.78 6.93
CA LYS A 67 5.98 -2.98 7.40
C LYS A 67 5.02 -3.24 6.24
N LEU A 68 5.06 -2.43 5.18
CA LEU A 68 4.21 -2.62 4.00
C LEU A 68 4.51 -3.96 3.31
N THR A 69 5.78 -4.34 3.20
CA THR A 69 6.18 -5.65 2.66
C THR A 69 5.58 -6.79 3.48
N GLN A 70 5.74 -6.79 4.81
CA GLN A 70 5.17 -7.85 5.66
C GLN A 70 3.65 -7.97 5.52
N VAL A 71 2.95 -6.84 5.51
CA VAL A 71 1.49 -6.80 5.35
C VAL A 71 1.08 -7.32 3.97
N ALA A 72 1.76 -6.89 2.90
CA ALA A 72 1.50 -7.36 1.54
C ALA A 72 1.69 -8.88 1.41
N LEU A 73 2.78 -9.43 1.97
CA LEU A 73 3.02 -10.88 1.96
C LEU A 73 1.93 -11.66 2.71
N HIS A 74 1.48 -11.16 3.87
CA HIS A 74 0.37 -11.76 4.60
C HIS A 74 -0.95 -11.73 3.82
N TYR A 75 -1.22 -10.63 3.11
CA TYR A 75 -2.39 -10.54 2.25
C TYR A 75 -2.32 -11.57 1.12
N LEU A 76 -1.21 -11.63 0.39
CA LEU A 76 -1.01 -12.57 -0.71
C LEU A 76 -1.20 -14.01 -0.23
N GLN A 77 -0.61 -14.38 0.92
CA GLN A 77 -0.74 -15.71 1.51
C GLN A 77 -2.20 -16.04 1.87
N ARG A 78 -2.92 -15.13 2.52
CA ARG A 78 -4.32 -15.32 2.92
C ARG A 78 -5.25 -15.53 1.72
N HIS A 79 -4.94 -14.88 0.59
CA HIS A 79 -5.77 -14.92 -0.61
C HIS A 79 -5.29 -15.94 -1.66
N GLY A 80 -4.26 -16.74 -1.35
CA GLY A 80 -3.71 -17.73 -2.28
C GLY A 80 -3.06 -17.11 -3.53
N LEU A 81 -2.58 -15.88 -3.44
CA LEU A 81 -1.94 -15.12 -4.53
C LEU A 81 -0.41 -15.18 -4.47
N TYR A 82 0.10 -16.14 -3.71
CA TYR A 82 1.53 -16.33 -3.49
C TYR A 82 2.01 -17.42 -4.45
N GLU A 83 2.62 -17.02 -5.58
CA GLU A 83 3.33 -17.95 -6.47
C GLU A 83 4.81 -17.96 -6.08
N ASP A 84 5.27 -19.15 -5.68
CA ASP A 84 6.62 -19.60 -5.34
C ASP A 84 7.43 -18.88 -4.23
N MET A 85 7.87 -19.70 -3.28
CA MET A 85 8.41 -19.33 -1.96
C MET A 85 9.81 -18.70 -1.93
N ASP A 86 10.43 -18.39 -3.07
CA ASP A 86 11.86 -18.02 -3.11
C ASP A 86 12.14 -16.57 -2.64
N TYR A 87 11.09 -15.75 -2.49
CA TYR A 87 11.21 -14.35 -2.05
C TYR A 87 11.38 -14.18 -0.53
N MET A 88 10.89 -15.11 0.32
CA MET A 88 10.93 -14.94 1.78
C MET A 88 12.35 -15.04 2.37
N GLY A 89 13.24 -15.81 1.75
CA GLY A 89 14.63 -15.97 2.21
C GLY A 89 15.47 -14.69 2.11
N LYS A 90 15.04 -13.71 1.29
CA LYS A 90 15.79 -12.46 1.06
C LYS A 90 15.46 -11.31 2.02
N TYR A 91 14.40 -11.41 2.82
CA TYR A 91 13.89 -10.30 3.64
C TYR A 91 13.72 -10.64 5.14
N GLN A 92 14.21 -11.81 5.58
CA GLN A 92 14.40 -12.09 7.01
C GLN A 92 15.52 -11.20 7.58
#